data_AF-X1HS36-F1
#
_entry.id   AF-X1HS36-F1
#
_cell.length_a   1.000
_cell.length_b   1.000
_cell.length_c   1.000
_cell.angle_alpha   90.00
_cell.angle_beta   90.00
_cell.angle_gamma   90.00
#
_symmetry.space_group_name_H-M   'P 1'
#
loop_
_entity.id
_entity.type
_entity.pdbx_description
1 polymer ?
#
loop_
_entity_poly.entity_id
_entity_poly.type
_entity_poly.pdbx_seq_one_letter_code
_entity_poly.pdbx_strand_id
1 'polypeptide(L)'
;DYPIRKLFIASLYDDEQPWESYNKIKLTEDDDKRVIINDMATSDWLKINNRQDWVIEEVWMLGASAADEFWITPTYNVSVADGNAGADQAGFVDADGYGGVVHYTFAAGEIVQFLIRGLCPHGATEIPFGKQYDPGDWYDVHMRKNVKLDLTTGSTASTDATIQVFLQQFRTY
;
A
#
# COMPACT_ATOMS: atom_id res chain seq x y z
N ASP A 1 4.48 14.69 22.95
CA ASP A 1 4.64 14.02 21.64
C ASP A 1 6.02 14.27 21.06
N TYR A 2 6.27 13.93 19.80
CA TYR A 2 7.56 14.10 19.10
C TYR A 2 7.26 14.45 17.64
N PRO A 3 8.16 15.19 16.95
CA PRO A 3 7.98 15.49 15.54
C PRO A 3 7.70 14.25 14.70
N ILE A 4 6.69 14.33 13.84
CA ILE A 4 6.26 13.25 12.95
C ILE A 4 6.84 13.50 11.56
N ARG A 5 7.59 12.53 11.05
CA ARG A 5 8.17 12.57 9.70
C ARG A 5 7.17 12.09 8.65
N LYS A 6 6.49 10.97 8.95
CA LYS A 6 5.51 10.33 8.09
C LYS A 6 4.38 9.74 8.92
N LEU A 7 3.18 9.79 8.38
CA LEU A 7 2.05 8.96 8.80
C LEU A 7 1.81 7.91 7.72
N PHE A 8 1.47 6.70 8.12
CA PHE A 8 1.12 5.62 7.20
C PHE A 8 -0.29 5.13 7.51
N ILE A 9 -1.02 4.79 6.46
CA ILE A 9 -2.33 4.15 6.50
C ILE A 9 -2.19 2.86 5.70
N ALA A 10 -2.37 1.71 6.35
CA ALA A 10 -2.32 0.41 5.71
C ALA A 10 -3.71 -0.23 5.66
N SER A 11 -4.09 -0.73 4.49
CA SER A 11 -5.17 -1.72 4.38
C SER A 11 -4.56 -3.11 4.55
N LEU A 12 -5.04 -3.86 5.55
CA LEU A 12 -4.59 -5.22 5.87
C LEU A 12 -5.62 -6.26 5.44
N TYR A 13 -6.16 -6.09 4.23
CA TYR A 13 -7.14 -6.99 3.65
C TYR A 13 -6.65 -7.44 2.27
N ASP A 14 -6.84 -8.73 1.98
CA ASP A 14 -6.25 -9.46 0.85
C ASP A 14 -7.16 -9.54 -0.36
N ASP A 15 -8.36 -8.98 -0.27
CA ASP A 15 -9.35 -8.97 -1.34
C ASP A 15 -9.80 -7.53 -1.66
N GLU A 16 -9.00 -6.51 -1.32
CA GLU A 16 -9.26 -5.12 -1.69
C GLU A 16 -7.99 -4.32 -1.93
N GLN A 17 -8.10 -3.29 -2.78
CA GLN A 17 -7.08 -2.25 -2.88
C GLN A 17 -7.22 -1.22 -1.75
N PRO A 18 -6.13 -0.51 -1.40
CA PRO A 18 -6.17 0.47 -0.30
C PRO A 18 -7.28 1.53 -0.41
N TRP A 19 -7.63 1.98 -1.63
CA TRP A 19 -8.66 3.00 -1.84
C TRP A 19 -10.10 2.47 -1.70
N GLU A 20 -10.29 1.14 -1.71
CA GLU A 20 -11.58 0.50 -1.48
C GLU A 20 -11.83 0.38 0.02
N SER A 21 -10.80 -0.02 0.78
CA SER A 21 -10.88 -0.15 2.24
C SER A 21 -11.06 1.20 2.93
N TYR A 22 -10.28 2.22 2.55
CA TYR A 22 -10.48 3.61 2.99
C TYR A 22 -10.57 4.53 1.78
N ASN A 23 -11.76 5.05 1.48
CA ASN A 23 -12.03 5.83 0.28
C ASN A 23 -11.75 7.32 0.46
N LYS A 24 -11.94 7.89 1.66
CA LYS A 24 -11.64 9.31 1.90
C LYS A 24 -10.72 9.53 3.08
N ILE A 25 -9.83 10.50 2.91
CA ILE A 25 -8.85 10.92 3.91
C ILE A 25 -9.12 12.39 4.26
N LYS A 26 -9.28 12.67 5.56
CA LYS A 26 -9.32 14.02 6.09
C LYS A 26 -8.34 14.14 7.26
N LEU A 27 -7.48 15.15 7.22
CA LEU A 27 -6.48 15.42 8.26
C LEU A 27 -6.60 16.86 8.71
N THR A 28 -6.92 17.07 10.00
CA THR A 28 -7.18 18.40 10.56
C THR A 28 -6.41 18.66 11.85
N GLU A 29 -6.23 19.94 12.14
CA GLU A 29 -5.59 20.47 13.34
C GLU A 29 -6.57 21.37 14.10
N ASP A 30 -6.44 21.38 15.42
CA ASP A 30 -7.07 22.34 16.32
C ASP A 30 -8.59 22.48 16.14
N ASP A 31 -9.29 21.34 16.10
CA ASP A 31 -10.75 21.25 15.98
C ASP A 31 -11.26 21.85 14.65
N ASP A 32 -10.69 21.38 13.54
CA ASP A 32 -10.97 21.79 12.15
C ASP A 32 -10.64 23.26 11.82
N LYS A 33 -9.92 23.99 12.68
CA LYS A 33 -9.43 25.35 12.39
C LYS A 33 -8.41 25.38 11.25
N ARG A 34 -7.66 24.30 11.08
CA ARG A 34 -6.78 24.09 9.93
C ARG A 34 -7.00 22.72 9.36
N VAL A 35 -7.24 22.66 8.05
CA VAL A 35 -7.43 21.42 7.30
C VAL A 35 -6.23 21.22 6.40
N ILE A 36 -5.49 20.13 6.61
CA ILE A 36 -4.31 19.77 5.81
C ILE A 36 -4.74 18.98 4.58
N ILE A 37 -5.62 17.99 4.78
CA ILE A 37 -6.24 17.19 3.73
C ILE A 37 -7.75 17.24 3.98
N ASN A 38 -8.54 17.60 2.96
CA ASN A 38 -9.97 17.83 3.11
C ASN A 38 -10.78 16.82 2.27
N ASP A 39 -11.26 15.74 2.90
CA ASP A 39 -12.12 14.72 2.28
C ASP A 39 -11.62 14.23 0.91
N MET A 40 -10.30 14.10 0.77
CA MET A 40 -9.69 13.72 -0.49
C MET A 40 -9.91 12.23 -0.75
N ALA A 41 -10.30 11.88 -1.98
CA ALA A 41 -10.39 10.49 -2.39
C ALA A 41 -9.00 9.82 -2.30
N THR A 42 -8.92 8.64 -1.71
CA THR A 42 -7.66 7.90 -1.55
C THR A 42 -7.04 7.57 -2.90
N SER A 43 -7.84 7.27 -3.92
CA SER A 43 -7.35 7.05 -5.28
C SER A 43 -6.67 8.29 -5.89
N ASP A 44 -7.12 9.49 -5.53
CA ASP A 44 -6.47 10.74 -5.95
C ASP A 44 -5.24 11.04 -5.09
N TRP A 45 -5.31 10.76 -3.79
CA TRP A 45 -4.14 10.82 -2.92
C TRP A 45 -3.01 9.93 -3.45
N LEU A 46 -3.30 8.69 -3.85
CA LEU A 46 -2.31 7.76 -4.42
C LEU A 46 -1.65 8.27 -5.70
N LYS A 47 -2.40 8.96 -6.57
CA LYS A 47 -1.86 9.57 -7.79
C LYS A 47 -0.99 10.79 -7.49
N ILE A 48 -1.41 11.63 -6.54
CA ILE A 48 -0.67 12.83 -6.13
C ILE A 48 0.59 12.44 -5.35
N ASN A 49 0.47 11.41 -4.51
CA ASN A 49 1.53 10.84 -3.70
C ASN A 49 2.39 9.83 -4.47
N ASN A 50 2.64 10.09 -5.76
CA ASN A 50 3.59 9.33 -6.59
C ASN A 50 5.06 9.57 -6.19
N ARG A 51 5.30 9.95 -4.93
CA ARG A 51 6.63 10.07 -4.31
C ARG A 51 7.04 8.77 -3.63
N GLN A 52 6.12 7.81 -3.49
CA GLN A 52 6.45 6.46 -3.05
C GLN A 52 7.33 5.81 -4.11
N ASP A 53 8.44 5.22 -3.66
CA ASP A 53 9.30 4.45 -4.53
C ASP A 53 8.55 3.19 -4.99
N TRP A 54 8.76 2.83 -6.27
CA TRP A 54 8.25 1.58 -6.79
C TRP A 54 8.97 0.43 -6.08
N VAL A 55 8.18 -0.48 -5.54
CA VAL A 55 8.69 -1.76 -5.06
C VAL A 55 8.89 -2.64 -6.28
N ILE A 56 10.06 -3.27 -6.37
CA ILE A 56 10.37 -4.28 -7.37
C ILE A 56 10.83 -5.50 -6.60
N GLU A 57 10.21 -6.64 -6.88
CA GLU A 57 10.57 -7.91 -6.30
C GLU A 57 10.67 -8.99 -7.38
N GLU A 58 11.49 -9.98 -7.08
CA GLU A 58 11.75 -11.12 -7.92
C GLU A 58 11.33 -12.38 -7.16
N VAL A 59 10.45 -13.18 -7.76
CA VAL A 59 9.94 -14.40 -7.15
C VAL A 59 10.32 -15.58 -8.03
N TRP A 60 10.86 -16.62 -7.40
CA TRP A 60 11.15 -17.90 -8.04
C TRP A 60 10.22 -18.94 -7.45
N MET A 61 9.47 -19.62 -8.31
CA MET A 61 8.49 -20.61 -7.92
C MET A 61 8.75 -21.92 -8.67
N LEU A 62 8.51 -23.02 -7.96
CA LEU A 62 8.33 -24.34 -8.56
C LEU A 62 6.86 -24.70 -8.43
N GLY A 63 6.22 -25.05 -9.54
CA GLY A 63 4.81 -25.41 -9.55
C GLY A 63 4.51 -26.62 -8.70
N ALA A 64 3.73 -26.42 -7.64
CA ALA A 64 3.25 -27.50 -6.81
C ALA A 64 2.00 -28.14 -7.42
N SER A 65 1.20 -27.33 -8.13
CA SER A 65 -0.07 -27.76 -8.72
C SER A 65 -0.33 -27.10 -10.08
N ALA A 66 -1.54 -27.25 -10.61
CA ALA A 66 -1.94 -26.64 -11.88
C ALA A 66 -2.29 -25.14 -11.77
N ALA A 67 -2.41 -24.64 -10.53
CA ALA A 67 -2.64 -23.23 -10.23
C ALA A 67 -2.16 -22.95 -8.80
N ASP A 68 -1.25 -22.00 -8.65
CA ASP A 68 -0.75 -21.60 -7.33
C ASP A 68 -1.02 -20.11 -7.10
N GLU A 69 -1.11 -19.74 -5.82
CA GLU A 69 -1.22 -18.35 -5.38
C GLU A 69 -0.05 -17.99 -4.47
N PHE A 70 0.39 -16.74 -4.54
CA PHE A 70 1.45 -16.27 -3.67
C PHE A 70 1.32 -14.78 -3.34
N TRP A 71 1.84 -14.44 -2.17
CA TRP A 71 1.81 -13.09 -1.64
C TRP A 71 2.91 -12.24 -2.23
N ILE A 72 2.56 -11.01 -2.57
CA ILE A 72 3.45 -10.02 -3.15
C ILE A 72 3.53 -8.78 -2.25
N THR A 73 4.62 -8.04 -2.35
CA THR A 73 4.82 -6.82 -1.56
C THR A 73 3.94 -5.66 -2.05
N PRO A 74 3.89 -5.29 -3.34
CA PRO A 74 3.08 -4.17 -3.79
C PRO A 74 1.60 -4.54 -3.91
N THR A 75 0.69 -3.63 -3.57
CA THR A 75 -0.76 -3.86 -3.64
C THR A 75 -1.51 -2.82 -4.46
N TYR A 76 -0.81 -1.83 -5.02
CA TYR A 76 -1.41 -0.80 -5.87
C TYR A 76 -0.60 -0.62 -7.17
N ASN A 77 -1.31 -0.49 -8.30
CA ASN A 77 -0.70 -0.33 -9.62
C ASN A 77 0.34 -1.44 -9.91
N VAL A 78 -0.04 -2.67 -9.61
CA VAL A 78 0.81 -3.85 -9.73
C VAL A 78 0.99 -4.22 -11.20
N SER A 79 2.19 -4.64 -11.55
CA SER A 79 2.53 -5.19 -12.85
C SER A 79 3.39 -6.42 -12.64
N VAL A 80 2.94 -7.54 -13.20
CA VAL A 80 3.61 -8.83 -13.12
C VAL A 80 4.13 -9.17 -14.52
N ALA A 81 5.40 -9.53 -14.61
CA ALA A 81 5.98 -10.14 -15.80
C ALA A 81 6.52 -11.51 -15.42
N ASP A 82 6.17 -12.54 -16.20
CA ASP A 82 6.59 -13.92 -15.96
C ASP A 82 7.59 -14.40 -17.03
N GLY A 83 8.45 -15.33 -16.61
CA GLY A 83 9.40 -16.05 -17.45
C GLY A 83 9.36 -17.52 -17.10
N ASN A 84 8.96 -18.35 -18.07
CA ASN A 84 8.82 -19.79 -17.90
C ASN A 84 9.99 -20.53 -18.54
N ALA A 85 10.54 -21.53 -17.84
CA ALA A 85 11.57 -22.42 -18.36
C ALA A 85 11.08 -23.87 -18.38
N GLY A 86 11.14 -24.51 -19.56
CA GLY A 86 10.84 -25.94 -19.71
C GLY A 86 9.35 -26.29 -19.59
N ALA A 87 8.46 -25.35 -19.93
CA ALA A 87 7.02 -25.53 -19.77
C ALA A 87 6.40 -26.39 -20.89
N ASP A 88 5.55 -27.34 -20.50
CA ASP A 88 4.73 -28.17 -21.40
C ASP A 88 3.40 -27.46 -21.74
N GLN A 89 3.00 -26.47 -20.92
CA GLN A 89 1.83 -25.62 -21.13
C GLN A 89 2.21 -24.13 -21.05
N ALA A 90 1.45 -23.25 -21.71
CA ALA A 90 1.60 -21.81 -21.50
C ALA A 90 1.08 -21.43 -20.10
N GLY A 91 1.98 -20.94 -19.24
CA GLY A 91 1.59 -20.30 -17.99
C GLY A 91 1.07 -18.88 -18.21
N PHE A 92 0.16 -18.42 -17.35
CA PHE A 92 -0.38 -17.06 -17.41
C PHE A 92 -0.87 -16.57 -16.04
N VAL A 93 -0.83 -15.25 -15.85
CA VAL A 93 -1.33 -14.56 -14.65
C VAL A 93 -2.85 -14.42 -14.76
N ASP A 94 -3.58 -14.99 -13.80
CA ASP A 94 -5.04 -14.98 -13.75
C ASP A 94 -5.60 -13.68 -13.16
N ALA A 95 -4.94 -13.16 -12.13
CA ALA A 95 -5.26 -11.89 -11.47
C ALA A 95 -3.98 -11.23 -10.93
N ASP A 96 -3.84 -9.93 -11.16
CA ASP A 96 -2.62 -9.17 -10.95
C ASP A 96 -2.63 -8.36 -9.64
N GLY A 97 -2.33 -9.03 -8.53
CA GLY A 97 -1.89 -8.34 -7.31
C GLY A 97 -2.99 -7.60 -6.55
N TYR A 98 -4.26 -7.87 -6.84
CA TYR A 98 -5.39 -7.35 -6.07
C TYR A 98 -5.28 -7.87 -4.63
N GLY A 99 -5.32 -6.94 -3.65
CA GLY A 99 -5.08 -7.27 -2.24
C GLY A 99 -3.69 -7.84 -1.91
N GLY A 100 -2.73 -7.79 -2.84
CA GLY A 100 -1.37 -8.29 -2.62
C GLY A 100 -1.21 -9.79 -2.87
N VAL A 101 -2.10 -10.40 -3.66
CA VAL A 101 -2.00 -11.80 -4.09
C VAL A 101 -1.91 -11.88 -5.62
N VAL A 102 -1.01 -12.73 -6.11
CA VAL A 102 -0.95 -13.11 -7.53
C VAL A 102 -1.45 -14.53 -7.67
N HIS A 103 -2.39 -14.72 -8.60
CA HIS A 103 -2.88 -16.03 -9.02
C HIS A 103 -2.23 -16.40 -10.35
N TYR A 104 -1.65 -17.59 -10.42
CA TYR A 104 -0.91 -18.04 -11.60
C TYR A 104 -1.27 -19.48 -11.97
N THR A 105 -1.63 -19.71 -13.24
CA THR A 105 -1.97 -21.01 -13.80
C THR A 105 -0.85 -21.52 -14.68
N PHE A 106 -0.40 -22.77 -14.46
CA PHE A 106 0.77 -23.40 -15.11
C PHE A 106 0.81 -24.91 -14.82
N ALA A 107 1.78 -25.66 -15.36
CA ALA A 107 1.84 -27.11 -15.09
C ALA A 107 2.67 -27.45 -13.85
N ALA A 108 2.27 -28.52 -13.16
CA ALA A 108 3.01 -29.00 -11.99
C ALA A 108 4.45 -29.40 -12.34
N GLY A 109 5.41 -28.92 -11.55
CA GLY A 109 6.84 -29.14 -11.76
C GLY A 109 7.54 -28.12 -12.67
N GLU A 110 6.82 -27.15 -13.24
CA GLU A 110 7.42 -26.07 -14.02
C GLU A 110 8.11 -25.04 -13.10
N ILE A 111 9.24 -24.48 -13.57
CA ILE A 111 9.96 -23.42 -12.87
C ILE A 111 9.61 -22.10 -13.52
N VAL A 112 9.16 -21.17 -12.70
CA VAL A 112 8.71 -19.85 -13.13
C VAL A 112 9.43 -18.77 -12.34
N GLN A 113 9.83 -17.73 -13.05
CA GLN A 113 10.41 -16.53 -12.49
C GLN A 113 9.47 -15.35 -12.75
N PHE A 114 9.18 -14.58 -11.71
CA PHE A 114 8.36 -13.37 -11.81
C PHE A 114 9.20 -12.15 -11.50
N LEU A 115 9.01 -11.10 -12.29
CA LEU A 115 9.39 -9.74 -11.95
C LEU A 115 8.10 -8.96 -11.65
N ILE A 116 7.92 -8.59 -10.39
CA ILE A 116 6.73 -7.90 -9.92
C ILE A 116 7.13 -6.49 -9.52
N ARG A 117 6.31 -5.52 -9.91
CA ARG A 117 6.49 -4.13 -9.49
C ARG A 117 5.18 -3.46 -9.14
N GLY A 118 5.22 -2.48 -8.25
CA GLY A 118 4.07 -1.64 -7.96
C GLY A 118 4.33 -0.67 -6.82
N LEU A 119 3.24 -0.17 -6.24
CA LEU A 119 3.22 0.82 -5.15
C LEU A 119 2.50 0.22 -3.93
N CYS A 120 2.47 1.01 -2.85
CA CYS A 120 1.80 0.65 -1.59
C CYS A 120 2.26 -0.71 -1.02
N PRO A 121 3.52 -0.83 -0.58
CA PRO A 121 4.00 -2.05 0.05
C PRO A 121 3.08 -2.47 1.19
N HIS A 122 2.59 -3.70 1.16
CA HIS A 122 1.67 -4.29 2.16
C HIS A 122 0.44 -3.41 2.44
N GLY A 123 -0.12 -2.79 1.39
CA GLY A 123 -1.30 -1.93 1.53
C GLY A 123 -1.02 -0.57 2.16
N ALA A 124 0.25 -0.24 2.45
CA ALA A 124 0.62 0.99 3.16
C ALA A 124 0.80 2.19 2.24
N THR A 125 -0.04 3.19 2.43
CA THR A 125 0.09 4.52 1.82
C THR A 125 0.68 5.51 2.82
N GLU A 126 1.63 6.33 2.38
CA GLU A 126 2.23 7.35 3.24
C GLU A 126 1.60 8.74 3.09
N ILE A 127 1.63 9.51 4.17
CA ILE A 127 1.44 10.95 4.23
C ILE A 127 2.76 11.57 4.69
N PRO A 128 3.59 12.06 3.75
CA PRO A 128 4.88 12.63 4.09
C PRO A 128 4.68 14.04 4.64
N PHE A 129 5.21 14.30 5.83
CA PHE A 129 5.20 15.62 6.42
C PHE A 129 6.49 16.37 6.14
N GLY A 130 6.36 17.57 5.58
CA GLY A 130 7.48 18.43 5.23
C GLY A 130 8.52 17.72 4.34
N LYS A 131 9.75 18.22 4.38
CA LYS A 131 10.90 17.63 3.69
C LYS A 131 11.43 16.42 4.45
N GLN A 132 11.41 15.27 3.77
CA GLN A 132 11.76 13.98 4.35
C GLN A 132 13.21 13.83 4.82
N TYR A 133 14.10 14.72 4.38
CA TYR A 133 15.52 14.73 4.73
C TYR A 133 15.91 15.93 5.61
N ASP A 134 14.94 16.72 6.05
CA ASP A 134 15.15 17.90 6.91
C ASP A 134 14.30 17.79 8.18
N PRO A 135 14.88 17.35 9.31
CA PRO A 135 14.16 17.22 10.58
C PRO A 135 13.54 18.52 11.08
N GLY A 136 14.06 19.69 10.67
CA GLY A 136 13.52 20.99 11.06
C GLY A 136 12.19 21.33 10.39
N ASP A 137 11.84 20.64 9.30
CA ASP A 137 10.59 20.82 8.55
C ASP A 137 9.55 19.74 8.85
N TRP A 138 9.85 18.80 9.75
CA TRP A 138 8.92 17.74 10.14
C TRP A 138 7.74 18.28 10.94
N TYR A 139 6.67 17.49 10.98
CA TYR A 139 5.42 17.92 11.59
C TYR A 139 5.50 17.96 13.10
N ASP A 140 5.66 19.17 13.64
CA ASP A 140 5.74 19.40 15.08
C ASP A 140 4.35 19.39 15.76
N VAL A 141 3.98 18.24 16.30
CA VAL A 141 2.74 18.05 17.05
C VAL A 141 2.71 18.76 18.41
N HIS A 142 3.85 19.19 18.97
CA HIS A 142 3.88 19.87 20.28
C HIS A 142 3.17 21.21 20.27
N MET A 143 3.16 21.89 19.13
CA MET A 143 2.55 23.22 18.99
C MET A 143 1.04 23.16 18.74
N ARG A 144 0.45 21.96 18.68
CA ARG A 144 -0.94 21.74 18.28
C ARG A 144 -1.73 21.17 19.45
N LYS A 145 -2.97 21.62 19.60
CA LYS A 145 -3.87 21.15 20.65
C LYS A 145 -4.48 19.79 20.30
N ASN A 146 -4.78 19.58 19.03
CA ASN A 146 -5.41 18.37 18.52
C ASN A 146 -4.99 18.14 17.06
N VAL A 147 -4.71 16.88 16.70
CA VAL A 147 -4.51 16.45 15.32
C VAL A 147 -5.40 15.22 15.10
N LYS A 148 -6.26 15.29 14.09
CA LYS A 148 -7.27 14.25 13.83
C LYS A 148 -7.16 13.75 12.39
N LEU A 149 -7.02 12.43 12.26
CA LEU A 149 -7.15 11.73 10.98
C LEU A 149 -8.52 11.05 10.96
N ASP A 150 -9.38 11.47 10.03
CA ASP A 150 -10.65 10.83 9.73
C ASP A 150 -10.50 10.02 8.44
N LEU A 151 -10.83 8.73 8.52
CA LEU A 151 -10.88 7.81 7.39
C LEU A 151 -12.32 7.38 7.15
N THR A 152 -12.81 7.56 5.93
CA THR A 152 -14.14 7.08 5.53
C THR A 152 -13.96 5.85 4.65
N THR A 153 -14.61 4.74 5.00
CA THR A 153 -14.57 3.50 4.21
C THR A 153 -15.30 3.64 2.88
N GLY A 154 -14.95 2.82 1.89
CA GLY A 154 -15.70 2.71 0.65
C GLY A 154 -17.07 2.05 0.83
N SER A 155 -17.97 2.22 -0.13
CA SER A 155 -19.27 1.52 -0.13
C SER A 155 -19.15 0.01 -0.37
N THR A 156 -18.02 -0.42 -0.89
CA THR A 156 -17.68 -1.82 -1.17
C THR A 156 -16.73 -2.42 -0.13
N ALA A 157 -16.31 -1.63 0.87
CA ALA A 157 -15.37 -2.10 1.89
C ALA A 157 -15.98 -3.27 2.67
N SER A 158 -15.23 -4.35 2.76
CA SER A 158 -15.52 -5.52 3.55
C SER A 158 -15.66 -5.13 5.02
N THR A 159 -16.62 -5.75 5.70
CA THR A 159 -16.79 -5.56 7.15
C THR A 159 -15.61 -6.12 7.93
N ASP A 160 -14.82 -6.99 7.31
CA ASP A 160 -13.64 -7.64 7.91
C ASP A 160 -12.34 -6.90 7.57
N ALA A 161 -12.39 -5.88 6.71
CA ALA A 161 -11.22 -5.10 6.32
C ALA A 161 -10.63 -4.36 7.54
N THR A 162 -9.35 -4.62 7.81
CA THR A 162 -8.62 -3.94 8.90
C THR A 162 -7.79 -2.80 8.34
N ILE A 163 -8.02 -1.59 8.85
CA ILE A 163 -7.20 -0.41 8.53
C ILE A 163 -6.30 -0.11 9.72
N GLN A 164 -4.99 -0.04 9.48
CA GLN A 164 -4.00 0.30 10.50
C GLN A 164 -3.35 1.64 10.21
N VAL A 165 -3.23 2.47 11.25
CA VAL A 165 -2.51 3.76 11.18
C VAL A 165 -1.27 3.68 12.06
N PHE A 166 -0.12 4.06 11.51
CA PHE A 166 1.14 4.11 12.25
C PHE A 166 1.97 5.33 11.86
N LEU A 167 2.86 5.75 12.77
CA LEU A 167 3.61 7.00 12.67
C LEU A 167 5.10 6.75 12.74
N GLN A 168 5.87 7.49 11.94
CA GLN A 168 7.31 7.59 12.10
C GLN A 168 7.63 8.86 12.91
N GLN A 169 8.03 8.67 14.17
CA GLN A 169 8.36 9.75 15.11
C GLN A 169 9.87 9.86 15.32
N PHE A 170 10.35 11.08 15.52
CA PHE A 170 11.75 11.34 15.91
C PHE A 170 11.89 11.57 17.41
N ARG A 171 12.50 10.61 18.11
CA ARG A 171 12.70 10.67 19.56
C ARG A 171 14.14 11.04 19.88
N THR A 172 14.33 12.16 20.57
CA THR A 172 15.62 12.53 21.18
C THR A 172 15.67 11.94 22.58
N TYR A 173 16.58 11.00 22.82
CA TYR A 173 16.84 10.41 24.14
C TYR A 173 17.94 11.17 24.89
#